data_AF-A0A7J8JV37-F1
#
_entry.id   AF-A0A7J8JV37-F1
#
_cell.length_a   1.000
_cell.length_b   1.000
_cell.length_c   1.000
_cell.angle_alpha   90.00
_cell.angle_beta   90.00
_cell.angle_gamma   90.00
#
_symmetry.space_group_name_H-M   'P 1'
#
loop_
_entity.id
_entity.type
_entity.pdbx_description
1 polymer ?
#
loop_
_entity_poly.entity_id
_entity_poly.type
_entity_poly.pdbx_seq_one_letter_code
_entity_poly.pdbx_strand_id
1 'polypeptide(L)'
;MGNALEKSSLQVILYFGMELRHQQWSLVMESVVPSDRGNYTCVVQNKFGRIRQTYTLDVLERSPHRPILQAGLPANQTAVLGSDVEFHCKVYSDVQPHIQWLKHVEVNGSKVGSDGTPYVTVLKAKENGELTRI
;
A
#
# COMPACT_ATOMS: atom_id res chain seq x y z
N MET A 1 -39.36 1.09 -26.56
CA MET A 1 -38.14 1.78 -26.10
C MET A 1 -38.62 2.91 -25.22
N GLY A 2 -38.90 2.69 -23.94
CA GLY A 2 -37.95 2.56 -22.84
C GLY A 2 -38.52 3.46 -21.74
N ASN A 3 -39.56 2.97 -21.05
CA ASN A 3 -40.38 3.82 -20.19
C ASN A 3 -39.59 4.25 -18.96
N ALA A 4 -39.49 5.57 -18.81
CA ALA A 4 -39.11 6.26 -17.60
C ALA A 4 -39.92 5.70 -16.42
N LEU A 5 -39.27 4.92 -15.56
CA LEU A 5 -39.87 4.49 -14.30
C LEU A 5 -39.69 5.62 -13.28
N GLU A 6 -40.75 6.39 -13.24
CA GLU A 6 -41.22 7.33 -12.24
C GLU A 6 -40.59 7.21 -10.85
N LYS A 7 -40.16 8.39 -10.37
CA LYS A 7 -39.60 8.72 -9.06
C LYS A 7 -40.16 7.83 -7.93
N SER A 8 -39.28 7.09 -7.24
CA SER A 8 -39.62 6.48 -5.96
C SER A 8 -38.51 6.75 -4.94
N SER A 9 -38.93 7.41 -3.87
CA SER A 9 -38.17 7.87 -2.72
C SER A 9 -37.32 6.74 -2.13
N LEU A 10 -36.00 6.82 -2.28
CA LEU A 10 -35.09 5.92 -1.58
C LEU A 10 -34.83 6.47 -0.18
N GLN A 11 -35.33 5.76 0.82
CA GLN A 11 -34.85 5.89 2.18
C GLN A 11 -33.92 4.70 2.44
N VAL A 12 -32.61 4.95 2.29
CA VAL A 12 -31.58 4.01 2.72
C VAL A 12 -31.39 4.24 4.21
N ILE A 13 -31.83 3.31 5.05
CA ILE A 13 -31.61 3.37 6.49
C ILE A 13 -30.13 2.99 6.74
N LEU A 14 -29.33 3.94 7.22
CA LEU A 14 -27.89 3.77 7.49
C LEU A 14 -27.61 3.97 8.98
N TYR A 15 -26.92 3.01 9.60
CA TYR A 15 -26.35 3.16 10.93
C TYR A 15 -24.85 3.50 10.79
N PHE A 16 -24.48 4.67 11.33
CA PHE A 16 -23.13 5.22 11.50
C PHE A 16 -22.31 5.53 10.23
N GLY A 17 -22.09 6.84 9.97
CA GLY A 17 -20.90 7.35 9.28
C GLY A 17 -20.82 7.29 7.76
N MET A 18 -21.93 7.18 7.03
CA MET A 18 -21.91 6.96 5.56
C MET A 18 -22.55 8.12 4.80
N GLU A 19 -21.87 8.65 3.77
CA GLU A 19 -22.34 9.77 2.95
C GLU A 19 -22.91 9.29 1.61
N LEU A 20 -24.16 9.66 1.32
CA LEU A 20 -24.82 9.36 0.06
C LEU A 20 -24.57 10.51 -0.93
N ARG A 21 -23.76 10.28 -1.97
CA ARG A 21 -23.62 11.26 -3.06
C ARG A 21 -24.91 11.35 -3.89
N HIS A 22 -25.48 12.55 -3.98
CA HIS A 22 -26.65 12.82 -4.82
C HIS A 22 -26.36 12.45 -6.29
N GLN A 23 -27.21 11.61 -6.88
CA GLN A 23 -27.20 11.09 -8.28
C GLN A 23 -26.48 9.77 -8.57
N GLN A 24 -25.91 9.08 -7.58
CA GLN A 24 -25.37 7.74 -7.79
C GLN A 24 -25.86 6.78 -6.70
N TRP A 25 -26.57 5.71 -7.10
CA TRP A 25 -27.00 4.64 -6.19
C TRP A 25 -25.82 3.72 -5.86
N SER A 26 -24.83 4.27 -5.16
CA SER A 26 -23.57 3.60 -4.86
C SER A 26 -23.22 3.73 -3.38
N LEU A 27 -22.69 2.64 -2.81
CA LEU A 27 -22.07 2.66 -1.51
C LEU A 27 -20.60 3.06 -1.63
N VAL A 28 -20.20 4.15 -1.00
CA VAL A 28 -18.80 4.60 -0.95
C VAL A 28 -18.36 4.59 0.50
N MET A 29 -17.23 3.94 0.77
CA MET A 29 -16.60 3.88 2.09
C MET A 29 -15.18 4.40 1.95
N GLU A 30 -14.81 5.38 2.77
CA GLU A 30 -13.47 5.94 2.84
C GLU A 30 -12.77 5.40 4.09
N SER A 31 -11.45 5.17 4.02
CA SER A 31 -10.65 4.70 5.17
C SER A 31 -11.16 3.41 5.83
N VAL A 32 -11.54 2.42 5.02
CA VAL A 32 -12.06 1.12 5.45
C VAL A 32 -11.07 0.40 6.38
N VAL A 33 -11.55 -0.06 7.53
CA VAL A 33 -10.79 -0.79 8.55
C VAL A 33 -11.20 -2.27 8.62
N PRO A 34 -10.37 -3.16 9.17
CA PRO A 34 -10.70 -4.60 9.26
C PRO A 34 -12.04 -4.92 9.93
N SER A 35 -12.50 -4.06 10.85
CA SER A 35 -13.82 -4.19 11.51
C SER A 35 -15.01 -3.96 10.58
N ASP A 36 -14.80 -3.34 9.41
CA ASP A 36 -15.85 -3.14 8.40
C ASP A 36 -16.08 -4.41 7.56
N ARG A 37 -15.27 -5.45 7.75
CA ARG A 37 -15.47 -6.75 7.07
C ARG A 37 -16.87 -7.28 7.34
N GLY A 38 -17.58 -7.66 6.29
CA GLY A 38 -18.92 -8.19 6.44
C GLY A 38 -19.70 -8.37 5.14
N ASN A 39 -20.95 -8.79 5.28
CA ASN A 39 -21.88 -8.94 4.17
C ASN A 39 -22.77 -7.69 4.08
N TYR A 40 -22.68 -7.00 2.94
CA TYR A 40 -23.46 -5.81 2.66
C TYR A 40 -24.58 -6.17 1.69
N THR A 41 -25.82 -5.87 2.05
CA THR A 41 -26.99 -6.14 1.21
C THR A 41 -27.58 -4.85 0.68
N CYS A 42 -27.56 -4.69 -0.64
CA CYS A 42 -28.35 -3.66 -1.32
C CYS A 42 -29.80 -4.12 -1.37
N VAL A 43 -30.72 -3.29 -0.87
CA VAL A 43 -32.17 -3.55 -0.88
C VAL A 43 -32.86 -2.45 -1.67
N VAL A 44 -33.50 -2.84 -2.77
CA VAL A 44 -34.31 -1.93 -3.60
C VAL A 44 -35.77 -2.36 -3.44
N GLN A 45 -36.63 -1.45 -3.02
CA GLN A 45 -38.02 -1.74 -2.73
C GLN A 45 -38.94 -0.70 -3.39
N ASN A 46 -40.03 -1.18 -3.98
CA ASN A 46 -41.15 -0.35 -4.37
C ASN A 46 -42.46 -0.94 -3.83
N LYS A 47 -43.61 -0.32 -4.15
CA LYS A 47 -44.94 -0.78 -3.71
C LYS A 47 -45.37 -2.15 -4.27
N PHE A 48 -44.67 -2.66 -5.28
CA PHE A 48 -44.96 -3.91 -5.98
C PHE A 48 -43.99 -5.04 -5.64
N GLY A 49 -42.88 -4.77 -4.95
CA GLY A 49 -41.90 -5.80 -4.66
C GLY A 49 -40.59 -5.28 -4.07
N ARG A 50 -39.70 -6.22 -3.76
CA ARG A 50 -38.39 -5.98 -3.17
C ARG A 50 -37.34 -6.91 -3.77
N ILE A 51 -36.21 -6.34 -4.19
CA ILE A 51 -35.04 -7.07 -4.68
C ILE A 51 -33.90 -6.86 -3.68
N ARG A 52 -33.11 -7.92 -3.44
CA ARG A 52 -31.98 -7.90 -2.51
C ARG A 52 -30.76 -8.51 -3.20
N GLN A 53 -29.62 -7.85 -3.10
CA GLN A 53 -28.35 -8.36 -3.58
C GLN A 53 -27.30 -8.22 -2.48
N THR A 54 -26.62 -9.31 -2.13
CA THR A 54 -25.60 -9.33 -1.08
C THR A 54 -24.21 -9.42 -1.70
N TYR A 55 -23.27 -8.66 -1.14
CA TYR A 55 -21.84 -8.66 -1.47
C TYR A 55 -21.02 -8.87 -0.19
N THR A 56 -19.94 -9.62 -0.29
CA THR A 56 -19.00 -9.80 0.82
C THR A 56 -17.85 -8.82 0.66
N LEU A 57 -17.66 -7.98 1.67
CA LEU A 57 -16.51 -7.10 1.80
C LEU A 57 -15.44 -7.80 2.64
N ASP A 58 -14.31 -8.13 2.03
CA ASP A 58 -13.12 -8.55 2.74
C ASP A 58 -12.14 -7.39 2.86
N VAL A 59 -11.83 -7.02 4.10
CA VAL A 59 -10.85 -5.99 4.43
C VAL A 59 -9.64 -6.68 5.03
N LEU A 60 -8.51 -6.55 4.36
CA LEU A 60 -7.23 -7.08 4.82
C LEU A 60 -6.57 -6.05 5.72
N GLU A 61 -6.23 -6.47 6.93
CA GLU A 61 -5.37 -5.68 7.80
C GLU A 61 -3.99 -5.57 7.14
N ARG A 62 -3.69 -4.39 6.63
CA ARG A 62 -2.32 -4.02 6.32
C ARG A 62 -1.78 -3.43 7.59
N SER A 63 -0.89 -4.14 8.26
CA SER A 63 -0.19 -3.57 9.39
C SER A 63 0.91 -2.68 8.82
N PRO A 64 0.79 -1.34 8.90
CA PRO A 64 1.75 -0.41 8.32
C PRO A 64 3.02 -0.41 9.17
N HIS A 65 3.78 -1.48 9.06
CA HIS A 65 5.08 -1.56 9.67
C HIS A 65 6.07 -0.87 8.76
N ARG A 66 7.01 -0.14 9.35
CA ARG A 66 8.21 0.30 8.63
C ARG A 66 8.80 -0.90 7.88
N PRO A 67 9.33 -0.72 6.67
CA PRO A 67 9.93 -1.83 5.93
C PRO A 67 10.98 -2.56 6.79
N ILE A 68 10.86 -3.88 6.89
CA ILE A 68 11.75 -4.70 7.72
C ILE A 68 12.72 -5.44 6.81
N LEU A 69 14.02 -5.28 7.07
CA LEU A 69 15.05 -6.07 6.41
C LEU A 69 14.98 -7.53 6.87
N GLN A 70 15.06 -8.47 5.91
CA GLN A 70 15.16 -9.88 6.24
C GLN A 70 16.44 -10.12 7.06
N ALA A 71 16.30 -10.83 8.17
CA ALA A 71 17.44 -11.21 8.99
C ALA A 71 18.50 -11.95 8.16
N GLY A 72 19.77 -11.61 8.40
CA GLY A 72 20.91 -12.17 7.67
C GLY A 72 21.19 -11.50 6.31
N LEU A 73 20.36 -10.55 5.86
CA LEU A 73 20.58 -9.78 4.63
C LEU A 73 20.56 -8.26 4.89
N PRO A 74 21.33 -7.46 4.14
CA PRO A 74 22.45 -7.90 3.30
C PRO A 74 23.64 -8.43 4.13
N ALA A 75 24.29 -9.48 3.65
CA ALA A 75 25.44 -10.09 4.32
C ALA A 75 26.76 -9.44 3.89
N ASN A 76 27.77 -9.51 4.75
CA ASN A 76 29.13 -9.11 4.41
C ASN A 76 29.69 -10.06 3.33
N GLN A 77 30.36 -9.50 2.32
CA GLN A 77 30.98 -10.24 1.23
C GLN A 77 32.41 -9.79 0.99
N THR A 78 33.28 -10.76 0.72
CA THR A 78 34.67 -10.55 0.31
C THR A 78 34.83 -11.04 -1.12
N ALA A 79 35.41 -10.20 -1.96
CA ALA A 79 35.64 -10.52 -3.37
C ALA A 79 37.06 -10.17 -3.79
N VAL A 80 37.51 -10.79 -4.87
CA VAL A 80 38.83 -10.53 -5.45
C VAL A 80 38.79 -9.18 -6.17
N LEU A 81 39.92 -8.47 -6.17
CA LEU A 81 40.04 -7.21 -6.91
C LEU A 81 39.70 -7.42 -8.39
N GLY A 82 38.82 -6.57 -8.93
CA GLY A 82 38.35 -6.64 -10.31
C GLY A 82 37.23 -7.67 -10.57
N SER A 83 36.76 -8.38 -9.55
CA SER A 83 35.55 -9.21 -9.65
C SER A 83 34.31 -8.47 -9.16
N ASP A 84 33.15 -8.86 -9.70
CA ASP A 84 31.86 -8.28 -9.35
C ASP A 84 31.31 -8.89 -8.05
N VAL A 85 30.54 -8.10 -7.30
CA VAL A 85 29.90 -8.55 -6.05
C VAL A 85 28.40 -8.35 -6.12
N GLU A 86 27.64 -9.33 -5.62
CA GLU A 86 26.19 -9.33 -5.70
C GLU A 86 25.54 -9.30 -4.32
N PHE A 87 25.01 -8.13 -3.93
CA PHE A 87 24.32 -7.99 -2.65
C PHE A 87 22.82 -8.24 -2.79
N HIS A 88 22.29 -9.01 -1.84
CA HIS A 88 20.88 -9.32 -1.74
C HIS A 88 20.26 -8.48 -0.62
N CYS A 89 19.21 -7.72 -0.94
CA CYS A 89 18.42 -6.99 0.04
C CYS A 89 16.96 -7.39 -0.09
N LYS A 90 16.44 -8.13 0.89
CA LYS A 90 15.04 -8.53 0.92
C LYS A 90 14.32 -7.77 2.03
N VAL A 91 13.23 -7.11 1.65
CA VAL A 91 12.46 -6.22 2.51
C VAL A 91 11.02 -6.73 2.59
N TYR A 92 10.50 -6.83 3.80
CA TYR A 92 9.10 -7.10 4.07
C TYR A 92 8.38 -5.77 4.30
N SER A 93 7.41 -5.46 3.44
CA SER A 93 6.54 -4.29 3.58
C SER A 93 5.19 -4.57 2.93
N ASP A 94 4.15 -3.98 3.49
CA ASP A 94 2.77 -3.94 3.01
C ASP A 94 2.55 -2.89 1.90
N VAL A 95 3.53 -2.01 1.71
CA VAL A 95 3.61 -1.01 0.63
C VAL A 95 4.89 -1.23 -0.19
N GLN A 96 4.93 -0.71 -1.42
CA GLN A 96 6.11 -0.80 -2.27
C GLN A 96 7.28 -0.01 -1.63
N PRO A 97 8.38 -0.65 -1.20
CA PRO A 97 9.48 0.07 -0.58
C PRO A 97 10.38 0.74 -1.62
N HIS A 98 10.92 1.91 -1.28
CA HIS A 98 12.00 2.54 -2.05
C HIS A 98 13.35 2.14 -1.46
N ILE A 99 14.22 1.51 -2.26
CA ILE A 99 15.48 0.92 -1.79
C ILE A 99 16.66 1.62 -2.46
N GLN A 100 17.62 2.03 -1.64
CA GLN A 100 18.85 2.67 -2.10
C GLN A 100 20.07 1.99 -1.51
N TRP A 101 21.05 1.71 -2.37
CA TRP A 101 22.37 1.24 -1.98
C TRP A 101 23.31 2.41 -1.86
N LEU A 102 23.93 2.55 -0.68
CA LEU A 102 24.81 3.66 -0.34
C LEU A 102 26.20 3.13 -0.01
N LYS A 103 27.23 3.80 -0.52
CA LYS A 103 28.63 3.57 -0.16
C LYS A 103 29.13 4.75 0.67
N HIS A 104 29.63 4.49 1.87
CA HIS A 104 30.35 5.50 2.63
C HIS A 104 31.65 5.87 1.91
N VAL A 105 31.93 7.17 1.82
CA VAL A 105 33.15 7.70 1.20
C VAL A 105 33.87 8.62 2.17
N GLU A 106 35.18 8.78 1.97
CA GLU A 106 36.00 9.72 2.73
C GLU A 106 36.26 10.97 1.89
N VAL A 107 35.97 12.14 2.45
CA VAL A 107 36.24 13.45 1.84
C VAL A 107 37.19 14.18 2.78
N ASN A 108 38.39 14.53 2.29
CA ASN A 108 39.43 15.21 3.06
C ASN A 108 39.79 14.50 4.39
N GLY A 109 39.78 13.16 4.39
CA GLY A 109 40.08 12.34 5.57
C GLY A 109 38.94 12.20 6.58
N SER A 110 37.76 12.78 6.32
CA SER A 110 36.56 12.60 7.14
C SER A 110 35.49 11.81 6.40
N LYS A 111 34.77 10.94 7.10
CA LYS A 111 33.56 10.25 6.61
C LYS A 111 32.29 11.05 6.84
N VAL A 112 32.38 12.14 7.58
CA VAL A 112 31.24 12.91 8.07
C VAL A 112 31.48 14.40 7.83
N GLY A 113 30.44 15.10 7.38
CA GLY A 113 30.45 16.55 7.24
C GLY A 113 30.48 17.29 8.57
N SER A 114 30.71 18.60 8.50
CA SER A 114 30.66 19.49 9.68
C SER A 114 29.27 19.54 10.35
N ASP A 115 28.24 19.13 9.62
CA ASP A 115 26.84 19.02 10.04
C ASP A 115 26.50 17.66 10.70
N GLY A 116 27.45 16.72 10.73
CA GLY A 116 27.22 15.36 11.24
C GLY A 116 26.62 14.39 10.20
N THR A 117 26.41 14.82 8.96
CA THR A 117 25.87 13.97 7.90
C THR A 117 26.99 13.11 7.29
N PRO A 118 26.83 11.78 7.15
CA PRO A 118 27.84 10.95 6.52
C PRO A 118 27.98 11.25 5.03
N TYR A 119 29.20 11.29 4.53
CA TYR A 119 29.46 11.33 3.10
C TYR A 119 29.15 9.98 2.48
N VAL A 120 28.16 9.96 1.59
CA VAL A 120 27.71 8.75 0.91
C VAL A 120 27.58 8.99 -0.59
N THR A 121 27.85 7.95 -1.37
CA THR A 121 27.54 7.90 -2.80
C THR A 121 26.42 6.88 -3.03
N VAL A 122 25.42 7.26 -3.83
CA VAL A 122 24.36 6.35 -4.26
C VAL A 122 24.93 5.42 -5.32
N LEU A 123 24.95 4.12 -5.03
CA LEU A 123 25.38 3.08 -5.98
C LEU A 123 24.24 2.69 -6.90
N LYS A 124 23.02 2.51 -6.34
CA LYS A 124 21.82 2.13 -7.09
C LYS A 124 20.56 2.49 -6.31
N ALA A 125 19.52 2.93 -7.01
CA ALA A 125 18.18 3.11 -6.48
C ALA A 125 17.23 2.19 -7.25
N LYS A 126 16.35 1.49 -6.52
CA LYS A 126 15.34 0.59 -7.08
C LYS A 126 14.07 0.64 -6.25
N GLU A 127 12.94 0.42 -6.91
CA GLU A 127 11.63 0.27 -6.27
C GLU A 127 11.41 -1.16 -5.75
N ASN A 128 12.29 -2.13 -6.06
CA ASN A 128 12.18 -3.52 -5.64
C ASN A 128 13.44 -4.01 -4.86
N GLY A 129 13.23 -4.85 -3.84
CA GLY A 129 14.27 -5.47 -3.01
C GLY A 129 14.99 -6.60 -3.74
N GLU A 130 15.63 -6.26 -4.84
CA GLU A 130 16.25 -7.21 -5.75
C GLU A 130 17.78 -7.25 -5.58
N LEU A 131 18.35 -8.35 -6.06
CA LEU A 131 19.79 -8.54 -6.25
C LEU A 131 20.41 -7.32 -6.96
N THR A 132 21.44 -6.77 -6.33
CA THR A 132 22.20 -5.65 -6.88
C THR A 132 23.66 -6.04 -7.03
N ARG A 133 24.10 -6.08 -8.28
CA ARG A 133 25.49 -6.25 -8.68
C ARG A 133 26.20 -4.90 -8.66
N ILE A 134 27.32 -4.82 -7.93
CA ILE A 134 28.18 -3.64 -7.74
C ILE A 134 29.60 -4.00 -8.16
#